data_AF-A0A1M6KY81-F1
#
_entry.id   AF-A0A1M6KY81-F1
#
_cell.length_a   1.000
_cell.length_b   1.000
_cell.length_c   1.000
_cell.angle_alpha   90.00
_cell.angle_beta   90.00
_cell.angle_gamma   90.00
#
_symmetry.space_group_name_H-M   'P 1'
#
loop_
_entity.id
_entity.type
_entity.pdbx_description
1 polymer ?
#
loop_
_entity_poly.entity_id
_entity_poly.type
_entity_poly.pdbx_seq_one_letter_code
_entity_poly.pdbx_strand_id
1 'polypeptide(L)'
;MKTLSKLTVIAAVLLLASCKQNPAETPEHKVMVADHTEMETSHETMAKEHATMKDDHQEMVDAHKAIENDSLHLVTEKNHTSLLAKHENLISAHQALIAKHAELETKHAAGEITLEQMTAEHEAMKEAHNAMEKEHQSMAAEHQRITEEDQKMIKEDQEKAKEEETDKSE
;
A
#
# COMPACT_ATOMS: atom_id res chain seq x y z
N MET A 1 -9.89 -52.45 -63.63
CA MET A 1 -9.25 -52.65 -62.32
C MET A 1 -8.15 -51.62 -62.15
N LYS A 2 -8.23 -50.84 -61.07
CA LYS A 2 -7.18 -50.01 -60.41
C LYS A 2 -6.34 -49.06 -61.27
N THR A 3 -6.53 -47.76 -61.03
CA THR A 3 -5.42 -46.89 -60.57
C THR A 3 -5.95 -45.88 -59.56
N LEU A 4 -5.47 -45.99 -58.33
CA LEU A 4 -5.61 -44.98 -57.28
C LEU A 4 -4.87 -43.72 -57.73
N SER A 5 -5.49 -42.54 -57.61
CA SER A 5 -4.77 -41.28 -57.41
C SER A 5 -5.76 -40.16 -57.10
N LYS A 6 -5.32 -39.19 -56.28
CA LYS A 6 -6.04 -37.99 -55.82
C LYS A 6 -6.85 -38.13 -54.52
N LEU A 7 -6.23 -38.70 -53.49
CA LEU A 7 -6.58 -38.34 -52.11
C LEU A 7 -5.29 -38.19 -51.30
N THR A 8 -4.46 -37.22 -51.68
CA THR A 8 -3.30 -36.82 -50.88
C THR A 8 -3.05 -35.35 -51.15
N VAL A 9 -2.68 -34.62 -50.10
CA VAL A 9 -2.31 -33.20 -50.06
C VAL A 9 -3.47 -32.21 -49.86
N ILE A 10 -4.21 -32.30 -48.75
CA ILE A 10 -4.49 -31.15 -47.86
C ILE A 10 -4.66 -31.69 -46.43
N ALA A 11 -3.59 -32.22 -45.84
CA ALA A 11 -3.56 -32.62 -44.43
C ALA A 11 -2.18 -32.31 -43.85
N ALA A 12 -1.73 -31.06 -43.95
CA ALA A 12 -0.42 -30.64 -43.44
C ALA A 12 -0.25 -29.13 -43.24
N VAL A 13 -1.28 -28.38 -42.79
CA VAL A 13 -1.12 -26.93 -42.50
C VAL A 13 -1.62 -26.47 -41.11
N LEU A 14 -2.24 -27.33 -40.30
CA LEU A 14 -2.73 -26.91 -38.97
C LEU A 14 -2.17 -27.74 -37.80
N LEU A 15 -0.86 -28.05 -37.84
CA LEU A 15 -0.16 -28.69 -36.72
C LEU A 15 1.10 -27.94 -36.26
N LEU A 16 1.19 -26.62 -36.51
CA LEU A 16 2.34 -25.80 -36.09
C LEU A 16 1.99 -24.67 -35.12
N ALA A 17 1.00 -24.87 -34.24
CA ALA A 17 0.76 -23.98 -33.10
C ALA A 17 1.10 -24.67 -31.76
N SER A 18 2.03 -25.63 -31.75
CA SER A 18 2.66 -26.12 -30.52
C SER A 18 3.91 -25.29 -30.22
N CYS A 19 3.76 -23.97 -30.27
CA CYS A 19 4.78 -23.06 -29.74
C CYS A 19 4.57 -23.02 -28.23
N LYS A 20 5.62 -23.34 -27.46
CA LYS A 20 5.72 -22.96 -26.04
C LYS A 20 5.69 -21.43 -25.97
N GLN A 21 4.50 -20.84 -26.01
CA GLN A 21 4.33 -19.40 -25.89
C GLN A 21 4.60 -19.04 -24.43
N ASN A 22 5.49 -18.08 -24.19
CA ASN A 22 5.77 -17.59 -22.84
C ASN A 22 4.44 -17.11 -22.23
N PRO A 23 4.01 -17.63 -21.07
CA PRO A 23 2.79 -17.18 -20.40
C PRO A 23 2.73 -15.66 -20.18
N ALA A 24 3.89 -15.00 -20.09
CA ALA A 24 3.97 -13.55 -19.95
C ALA A 24 3.39 -12.77 -21.16
N GLU A 25 3.31 -13.40 -22.34
CA GLU A 25 2.80 -12.77 -23.56
C GLU A 25 1.28 -12.90 -23.73
N THR A 26 0.62 -13.62 -22.83
CA THR A 26 -0.82 -13.82 -22.89
C THR A 26 -1.58 -12.51 -22.63
N PRO A 27 -2.74 -12.27 -23.29
CA PRO A 27 -3.60 -11.14 -22.96
C PRO A 27 -3.99 -11.11 -21.48
N GLU A 28 -4.21 -12.29 -20.89
CA GLU A 28 -4.54 -12.46 -19.48
C GLU A 28 -3.43 -11.89 -18.58
N HIS A 29 -2.17 -12.26 -18.84
CA HIS A 29 -1.05 -11.69 -18.08
C HIS A 29 -0.90 -10.18 -18.27
N LYS A 30 -1.15 -9.66 -19.47
CA LYS A 30 -1.09 -8.20 -19.72
C LYS A 30 -2.11 -7.42 -18.91
N VAL A 31 -3.30 -7.98 -18.68
CA VAL A 31 -4.28 -7.40 -17.75
C VAL A 31 -3.75 -7.42 -16.33
N MET A 32 -3.19 -8.55 -15.89
CA MET A 32 -2.66 -8.67 -14.53
C MET A 32 -1.46 -7.71 -14.26
N VAL A 33 -0.62 -7.45 -15.26
CA VAL A 33 0.45 -6.43 -15.20
C VAL A 33 -0.12 -5.01 -15.07
N ALA A 34 -1.21 -4.71 -15.77
CA ALA A 34 -1.87 -3.41 -15.63
C ALA A 34 -2.44 -3.22 -14.22
N ASP A 35 -3.09 -4.24 -13.67
CA ASP A 35 -3.58 -4.23 -12.28
C ASP A 35 -2.42 -4.01 -11.29
N HIS A 36 -1.25 -4.62 -11.53
CA HIS A 36 -0.06 -4.40 -10.70
C HIS A 36 0.45 -2.95 -10.75
N THR A 37 0.45 -2.35 -11.93
CA THR A 37 0.90 -0.96 -12.10
C THR A 37 0.01 -0.01 -11.29
N GLU A 38 -1.30 -0.30 -11.25
CA GLU A 38 -2.26 0.44 -10.41
C GLU A 38 -1.98 0.22 -8.92
N MET A 39 -1.73 -1.02 -8.49
CA MET A 39 -1.36 -1.32 -7.10
C MET A 39 -0.08 -0.61 -6.66
N GLU A 40 0.96 -0.60 -7.49
CA GLU A 40 2.21 0.11 -7.21
C GLU A 40 1.98 1.61 -7.04
N THR A 41 1.21 2.22 -7.95
CA THR A 41 0.83 3.63 -7.86
C THR A 41 0.07 3.92 -6.56
N SER A 42 -0.82 3.02 -6.17
CA SER A 42 -1.57 3.12 -4.90
C SER A 42 -0.63 3.04 -3.70
N HIS A 43 0.33 2.10 -3.68
CA HIS A 43 1.32 1.99 -2.60
C HIS A 43 2.25 3.20 -2.51
N GLU A 44 2.66 3.79 -3.63
CA GLU A 44 3.42 5.05 -3.62
C GLU A 44 2.61 6.21 -3.04
N THR A 45 1.30 6.25 -3.31
CA THR A 45 0.40 7.27 -2.78
C THR A 45 0.23 7.12 -1.27
N MET A 46 -0.09 5.91 -0.79
CA MET A 46 -0.19 5.61 0.64
C MET A 46 1.12 5.91 1.39
N ALA A 47 2.28 5.59 0.80
CA ALA A 47 3.58 5.89 1.41
C ALA A 47 3.81 7.40 1.58
N LYS A 48 3.39 8.23 0.60
CA LYS A 48 3.46 9.70 0.71
C LYS A 48 2.51 10.22 1.79
N GLU A 49 1.29 9.70 1.86
CA GLU A 49 0.32 10.08 2.89
C GLU A 49 0.83 9.75 4.30
N HIS A 50 1.42 8.57 4.49
CA HIS A 50 2.04 8.20 5.77
C HIS A 50 3.27 9.06 6.11
N ALA A 51 4.01 9.54 5.11
CA ALA A 51 5.08 10.51 5.35
C ALA A 51 4.52 11.85 5.85
N THR A 52 3.42 12.34 5.26
CA THR A 52 2.74 13.55 5.75
C THR A 52 2.21 13.35 7.18
N MET A 53 1.52 12.24 7.47
CA MET A 53 1.02 11.96 8.83
C MET A 53 2.14 11.86 9.86
N LYS A 54 3.32 11.38 9.44
CA LYS A 54 4.52 11.37 10.28
C LYS A 54 4.98 12.78 10.61
N ASP A 55 5.02 13.67 9.63
CA ASP A 55 5.39 15.07 9.85
C ASP A 55 4.37 15.77 10.77
N ASP A 56 3.07 15.55 10.55
CA ASP A 56 1.99 16.08 11.42
C ASP A 56 2.17 15.65 12.89
N HIS A 57 2.43 14.36 13.13
CA HIS A 57 2.66 13.88 14.49
C HIS A 57 3.94 14.42 15.12
N GLN A 58 4.99 14.66 14.33
CA GLN A 58 6.21 15.29 14.82
C GLN A 58 5.95 16.74 15.24
N GLU A 59 5.18 17.49 14.46
CA GLU A 59 4.76 18.85 14.82
C GLU A 59 3.94 18.87 16.12
N MET A 60 2.99 17.93 16.28
CA MET A 60 2.21 17.82 17.52
C MET A 60 3.10 17.53 18.74
N VAL A 61 4.04 16.58 18.62
CA VAL A 61 5.00 16.27 19.70
C VAL A 61 5.81 17.51 20.09
N ASP A 62 6.24 18.31 19.11
CA ASP A 62 7.01 19.52 19.38
C ASP A 62 6.15 20.63 20.01
N ALA A 63 4.87 20.74 19.64
CA ALA A 63 3.92 21.64 20.28
C ALA A 63 3.70 21.27 21.76
N HIS A 64 3.54 19.97 22.07
CA HIS A 64 3.33 19.49 23.44
C HIS A 64 4.53 19.75 24.35
N LYS A 65 5.77 19.72 23.84
CA LYS A 65 6.97 20.07 24.63
C LYS A 65 6.96 21.50 25.17
N ALA A 66 6.18 22.40 24.55
CA ALA A 66 6.09 23.80 24.96
C ALA A 66 5.01 24.06 26.02
N ILE A 67 4.17 23.07 26.33
CA ILE A 67 3.06 23.17 27.29
C ILE A 67 3.46 22.50 28.61
N GLU A 68 2.88 22.95 29.74
CA GLU A 68 3.12 22.34 31.04
C GLU A 68 2.68 20.87 31.01
N ASN A 69 3.61 19.97 31.32
CA ASN A 69 3.51 18.55 31.01
C ASN A 69 2.63 17.83 32.04
N ASP A 70 1.32 17.98 31.92
CA ASP A 70 0.35 17.26 32.74
C ASP A 70 0.22 15.79 32.32
N SER A 71 -0.49 14.99 33.13
CA SER A 71 -0.64 13.56 32.87
C SER A 71 -1.36 13.24 31.55
N LEU A 72 -2.13 14.17 31.00
CA LEU A 72 -2.89 13.98 29.77
C LEU A 72 -1.99 14.21 28.55
N HIS A 73 -1.17 15.27 28.57
CA HIS A 73 -0.17 15.57 27.53
C HIS A 73 0.81 14.42 27.33
N LEU A 74 1.31 13.83 28.42
CA LEU A 74 2.21 12.67 28.37
C LEU A 74 1.58 11.45 27.69
N VAL A 75 0.28 11.23 27.89
CA VAL A 75 -0.44 10.12 27.24
C VAL A 75 -0.59 10.39 25.74
N THR A 76 -0.92 11.62 25.36
CA THR A 76 -1.03 12.04 23.95
C THR A 76 0.30 11.94 23.22
N GLU A 77 1.39 12.45 23.81
CA GLU A 77 2.74 12.36 23.24
C GLU A 77 3.16 10.89 23.01
N LYS A 78 2.83 10.01 23.97
CA LYS A 78 3.09 8.56 23.84
C LYS A 78 2.27 7.94 22.71
N ASN A 79 1.01 8.36 22.54
CA ASN A 79 0.17 7.89 21.44
C ASN A 79 0.73 8.35 20.08
N HIS A 80 1.16 9.61 19.95
CA HIS A 80 1.82 10.12 18.74
C HIS A 80 3.09 9.35 18.42
N THR A 81 3.95 9.12 19.41
CA THR A 81 5.17 8.33 19.25
C THR A 81 4.86 6.90 18.79
N SER A 82 3.82 6.28 19.34
CA SER A 82 3.39 4.95 18.90
C SER A 82 2.87 4.96 17.46
N LEU A 83 2.16 6.01 17.03
CA LEU A 83 1.69 6.15 15.65
C LEU A 83 2.83 6.36 14.66
N LEU A 84 3.81 7.20 15.00
CA LEU A 84 5.02 7.40 14.20
C LEU A 84 5.70 6.07 13.87
N ALA A 85 5.88 5.21 14.89
CA ALA A 85 6.47 3.88 14.70
C ALA A 85 5.61 2.97 13.81
N LYS A 86 4.27 3.03 13.92
CA LYS A 86 3.37 2.28 13.03
C LYS A 86 3.48 2.78 11.58
N HIS A 87 3.52 4.09 11.35
CA HIS A 87 3.67 4.66 10.01
C HIS A 87 5.00 4.25 9.35
N GLU A 88 6.10 4.25 10.10
CA GLU A 88 7.41 3.79 9.56
C GLU A 88 7.41 2.31 9.18
N ASN A 89 6.77 1.47 9.99
CA ASN A 89 6.60 0.05 9.65
C ASN A 89 5.76 -0.13 8.38
N LEU A 90 4.68 0.65 8.22
CA LEU A 90 3.79 0.55 7.08
C LEU A 90 4.46 1.05 5.79
N ILE A 91 5.18 2.17 5.83
CA ILE A 91 6.02 2.64 4.72
C ILE A 91 7.03 1.56 4.31
N SER A 92 7.68 0.91 5.28
CA SER A 92 8.62 -0.19 5.01
C SER A 92 7.93 -1.40 4.37
N ALA A 93 6.72 -1.73 4.81
CA ALA A 93 5.92 -2.81 4.25
C ALA A 93 5.49 -2.51 2.80
N HIS A 94 5.08 -1.27 2.49
CA HIS A 94 4.80 -0.82 1.13
C HIS A 94 6.03 -0.99 0.22
N GLN A 95 7.20 -0.54 0.66
CA GLN A 95 8.45 -0.68 -0.10
C GLN A 95 8.82 -2.15 -0.35
N ALA A 96 8.64 -3.01 0.65
CA ALA A 96 8.89 -4.45 0.51
C ALA A 96 7.93 -5.10 -0.51
N LEU A 97 6.67 -4.67 -0.54
CA LEU A 97 5.68 -5.17 -1.48
C LEU A 97 6.02 -4.75 -2.92
N ILE A 98 6.36 -3.47 -3.14
CA ILE A 98 6.83 -2.97 -4.44
C ILE A 98 8.08 -3.75 -4.92
N ALA A 99 9.04 -4.00 -4.02
CA ALA A 99 10.23 -4.79 -4.37
C ALA A 99 9.88 -6.24 -4.78
N LYS A 100 8.93 -6.86 -4.07
CA LYS A 100 8.42 -8.19 -4.41
C LYS A 100 7.71 -8.21 -5.76
N HIS A 101 7.00 -7.13 -6.12
CA HIS A 101 6.38 -7.00 -7.44
C HIS A 101 7.45 -7.00 -8.54
N ALA A 102 8.47 -6.17 -8.42
CA ALA A 102 9.56 -6.08 -9.39
C ALA A 102 10.30 -7.43 -9.57
N GLU A 103 10.47 -8.20 -8.49
CA GLU A 103 11.03 -9.55 -8.56
C GLU A 103 10.12 -10.50 -9.36
N LEU A 104 8.81 -10.46 -9.12
CA LEU A 104 7.84 -11.26 -9.85
C LEU A 104 7.78 -10.89 -11.34
N GLU A 105 7.80 -9.61 -11.69
CA GLU A 105 7.86 -9.18 -13.09
C GLU A 105 9.10 -9.72 -13.80
N THR A 106 10.25 -9.69 -13.13
CA THR A 106 11.51 -10.26 -13.65
C THR A 106 11.38 -11.76 -13.87
N LYS A 107 10.78 -12.47 -12.91
CA LYS A 107 10.53 -13.92 -12.98
C LYS A 107 9.56 -14.29 -14.11
N HIS A 108 8.50 -13.50 -14.27
CA HIS A 108 7.48 -13.68 -15.31
C HIS A 108 8.09 -13.47 -16.69
N ALA A 109 8.90 -12.42 -16.85
CA ALA A 109 9.61 -12.13 -18.10
C ALA A 109 10.59 -13.24 -18.51
N ALA A 110 11.22 -13.93 -17.54
CA ALA A 110 12.11 -15.06 -17.82
C ALA A 110 11.38 -16.26 -18.46
N GLY A 111 10.05 -16.37 -18.29
CA GLY A 111 9.23 -17.42 -18.90
C GLY A 111 9.47 -18.82 -18.33
N GLU A 112 10.08 -18.91 -17.15
CA GLU A 112 10.44 -20.17 -16.47
C GLU A 112 9.31 -20.71 -15.56
N ILE A 113 8.14 -20.08 -15.57
CA ILE A 113 6.97 -20.46 -14.77
C ILE A 113 5.76 -20.80 -15.64
N THR A 114 4.83 -21.58 -15.10
CA THR A 114 3.55 -21.86 -15.77
C THR A 114 2.55 -20.73 -15.56
N LEU A 115 1.51 -20.70 -16.41
CA LEU A 115 0.41 -19.75 -16.23
C LEU A 115 -0.30 -19.94 -14.88
N GLU A 116 -0.47 -21.18 -14.43
CA GLU A 116 -1.08 -21.46 -13.13
C GLU A 116 -0.25 -20.91 -11.96
N GLN A 117 1.08 -21.02 -12.04
CA GLN A 117 1.97 -20.44 -11.02
C GLN A 117 1.91 -18.91 -11.03
N MET A 118 1.93 -18.31 -12.21
CA MET A 118 1.79 -16.87 -12.42
C MET A 118 0.46 -16.36 -11.82
N THR A 119 -0.67 -16.99 -12.16
CA THR A 119 -1.98 -16.64 -11.59
C THR A 119 -2.01 -16.76 -10.07
N ALA A 120 -1.43 -17.83 -9.50
CA ALA A 120 -1.38 -17.96 -8.04
C ALA A 120 -0.55 -16.86 -7.37
N GLU A 121 0.53 -16.41 -8.01
CA GLU A 121 1.36 -15.29 -7.53
C GLU A 121 0.60 -13.96 -7.59
N HIS A 122 -0.15 -13.70 -8.67
CA HIS A 122 -1.02 -12.53 -8.80
C HIS A 122 -2.12 -12.49 -7.72
N GLU A 123 -2.80 -13.61 -7.47
CA GLU A 123 -3.83 -13.68 -6.42
C GLU A 123 -3.24 -13.42 -5.02
N ALA A 124 -2.08 -14.02 -4.71
CA ALA A 124 -1.40 -13.77 -3.44
C ALA A 124 -0.98 -12.30 -3.27
N MET A 125 -0.62 -11.63 -4.37
CA MET A 125 -0.31 -10.21 -4.37
C MET A 125 -1.55 -9.35 -4.12
N LYS A 126 -2.66 -9.67 -4.77
CA LYS A 126 -3.95 -9.00 -4.59
C LYS A 126 -4.45 -9.13 -3.15
N GLU A 127 -4.29 -10.30 -2.54
CA GLU A 127 -4.59 -10.50 -1.12
C GLU A 127 -3.73 -9.61 -0.21
N ALA A 128 -2.42 -9.53 -0.47
CA ALA A 128 -1.51 -8.67 0.28
C ALA A 128 -1.87 -7.18 0.12
N HIS A 129 -2.16 -6.75 -1.11
CA HIS A 129 -2.62 -5.38 -1.40
C HIS A 129 -3.90 -5.04 -0.63
N ASN A 130 -4.92 -5.90 -0.67
CA ASN A 130 -6.18 -5.68 0.04
C ASN A 130 -6.01 -5.63 1.56
N ALA A 131 -5.11 -6.46 2.13
CA ALA A 131 -4.81 -6.42 3.55
C ALA A 131 -4.17 -5.09 3.95
N MET A 132 -3.26 -4.59 3.11
CA MET A 132 -2.56 -3.33 3.31
C MET A 132 -3.47 -2.11 3.16
N GLU A 133 -4.37 -2.11 2.17
CA GLU A 133 -5.39 -1.08 2.00
C GLU A 133 -6.28 -0.96 3.26
N LYS A 134 -6.67 -2.10 3.84
CA LYS A 134 -7.45 -2.12 5.08
C LYS A 134 -6.66 -1.56 6.27
N GLU A 135 -5.38 -1.89 6.36
CA GLU A 135 -4.49 -1.35 7.40
C GLU A 135 -4.32 0.16 7.25
N HIS A 136 -4.09 0.64 6.02
CA HIS A 136 -4.02 2.06 5.68
C HIS A 136 -5.30 2.81 6.10
N GLN A 137 -6.48 2.30 5.77
CA GLN A 137 -7.76 2.89 6.17
C GLN A 137 -7.93 2.97 7.69
N SER A 138 -7.52 1.91 8.41
CA SER A 138 -7.54 1.91 9.88
C SER A 138 -6.62 2.98 10.45
N MET A 139 -5.42 3.14 9.88
CA MET A 139 -4.43 4.13 10.31
C MET A 139 -4.89 5.55 10.00
N ALA A 140 -5.46 5.80 8.83
CA ALA A 140 -6.02 7.10 8.48
C ALA A 140 -7.13 7.53 9.44
N ALA A 141 -8.02 6.60 9.82
CA ALA A 141 -9.05 6.86 10.83
C ALA A 141 -8.47 7.10 12.23
N GLU A 142 -7.45 6.34 12.64
CA GLU A 142 -6.76 6.53 13.92
C GLU A 142 -6.07 7.90 13.99
N HIS A 143 -5.38 8.28 12.89
CA HIS A 143 -4.74 9.59 12.73
C HIS A 143 -5.77 10.72 12.84
N GLN A 144 -6.89 10.65 12.10
CA GLN A 144 -7.95 11.66 12.18
C GLN A 144 -8.45 11.85 13.62
N ARG A 145 -8.79 10.75 14.31
CA ARG A 145 -9.29 10.80 15.69
C ARG A 145 -8.30 11.49 16.63
N ILE A 146 -7.02 11.15 16.51
CA ILE A 146 -5.98 11.70 17.37
C ILE A 146 -5.74 13.18 17.06
N THR A 147 -5.74 13.58 15.80
CA THR A 147 -5.66 14.99 15.40
C THR A 147 -6.82 15.81 15.97
N GLU A 148 -8.05 15.26 15.98
CA GLU A 148 -9.20 15.92 16.60
C GLU A 148 -9.07 16.04 18.13
N GLU A 149 -8.59 14.99 18.79
CA GLU A 149 -8.31 14.98 20.24
C GLU A 149 -7.24 16.00 20.62
N ASP A 150 -6.16 16.08 19.85
CA ASP A 150 -5.06 17.02 19.99
C ASP A 150 -5.54 18.48 19.89
N GLN A 151 -6.30 18.78 18.84
CA GLN A 151 -6.89 20.11 18.65
C GLN A 151 -7.84 20.52 19.78
N LYS A 152 -8.58 19.56 20.36
CA LYS A 152 -9.46 19.83 21.49
C LYS A 152 -8.65 20.18 22.73
N MET A 153 -7.59 19.43 23.01
CA MET A 153 -6.70 19.65 24.15
C MET A 153 -6.06 21.03 24.11
N ILE A 154 -5.45 21.39 22.97
CA ILE A 154 -4.81 22.70 22.78
C ILE A 154 -5.79 23.85 23.01
N LYS A 155 -7.06 23.71 22.56
CA LYS A 155 -8.10 24.73 22.79
C LYS A 155 -8.43 24.86 24.27
N GLU A 156 -8.61 23.75 24.98
CA GLU A 156 -8.90 23.75 26.42
C GLU A 156 -7.78 24.42 27.20
N ASP A 157 -6.51 24.20 26.84
CA ASP A 157 -5.38 24.84 27.53
C ASP A 157 -5.26 26.33 27.21
N GLN A 158 -5.56 26.74 25.98
CA GLN A 158 -5.66 28.15 25.62
C GLN A 158 -6.80 28.87 26.37
N GLU A 159 -7.91 28.19 26.64
CA GLU A 159 -9.02 28.73 27.42
C GLU A 159 -8.63 28.87 28.90
N LYS A 160 -8.05 27.83 29.51
CA LYS A 160 -7.54 27.89 30.89
C LYS A 160 -6.53 29.02 31.08
N ALA A 161 -5.57 29.16 30.16
CA ALA A 161 -4.55 30.20 30.24
C ALA A 161 -5.17 31.62 30.23
N LYS A 162 -6.21 31.83 29.43
CA LYS A 162 -6.94 33.12 29.38
C LYS A 162 -7.71 33.39 30.67
N GLU A 163 -8.37 32.37 31.23
CA GLU A 163 -9.10 32.48 32.50
C GLU A 163 -8.17 32.85 33.65
N GLU A 164 -7.00 32.21 33.75
CA GLU A 164 -5.99 32.53 34.75
C GLU A 164 -5.38 33.93 34.61
N GLU A 165 -5.21 34.43 33.38
CA GLU A 165 -4.77 35.81 33.14
C GLU A 165 -5.85 36.82 33.55
N THR A 166 -7.13 36.54 33.31
CA THR A 166 -8.23 37.41 33.74
C THR A 166 -8.38 37.46 35.26
N ASP A 167 -8.27 36.32 35.96
CA ASP A 167 -8.40 36.25 37.43
C ASP A 167 -7.24 36.94 38.17
N LYS A 168 -6.03 36.96 37.57
CA LYS A 168 -4.88 37.71 38.11
C LYS A 168 -4.97 39.24 37.91
N SER A 169 -5.93 39.70 37.09
CA SER A 169 -6.10 41.09 36.70
C SER A 169 -7.20 41.83 37.49
N GLU A 170 -7.99 41.10 38.28
CA GLU A 170 -9.04 41.62 39.19
C GLU A 170 -8.54 41.73 40.65
#